data_AF-A0A7X7BQS7-F1
#
_entry.id   AF-A0A7X7BQS7-F1
#
_cell.length_a   1.000
_cell.length_b   1.000
_cell.length_c   1.000
_cell.angle_alpha   90.00
_cell.angle_beta   90.00
_cell.angle_gamma   90.00
#
_symmetry.space_group_name_H-M   'P 1'
#
loop_
_entity.id
_entity.type
_entity.pdbx_description
1 polymer ?
#
loop_
_entity_poly.entity_id
_entity_poly.type
_entity_poly.pdbx_seq_one_letter_code
_entity_poly.pdbx_strand_id
1 'polypeptide(L)'
;MRYLILEDGSIYAGEGFGADRETTGEVVFTTGMTGYQEAITDQSYADQILVFTNPLIGNYGITLADYESLEPKIKGVICHQVDRHPDNWRMQTTLPKFLEHLDIPEKLEDI
;
A
#
# COMPACT_ATOMS: atom_id res chain seq x y z
N MET A 1 -15.05 -5.97 -0.03
CA MET A 1 -14.42 -6.90 0.92
C MET A 1 -13.38 -7.70 0.16
N ARG A 2 -12.15 -7.82 0.68
CA ARG A 2 -11.02 -8.50 0.04
C ARG A 2 -10.39 -9.50 1.02
N TYR A 3 -9.72 -10.50 0.47
CA TYR A 3 -9.07 -11.55 1.26
C TYR A 3 -7.58 -11.63 0.93
N LEU A 4 -6.78 -11.75 1.98
CA LEU A 4 -5.39 -12.21 1.88
C LEU A 4 -5.39 -13.68 2.21
N ILE A 5 -4.87 -14.50 1.30
CA ILE A 5 -4.77 -15.94 1.46
C ILE A 5 -3.29 -16.28 1.43
N LEU A 6 -2.78 -16.82 2.52
CA LEU A 6 -1.39 -17.26 2.64
C LEU A 6 -1.26 -18.74 2.26
N GLU A 7 -0.04 -19.15 1.91
CA GLU A 7 0.26 -20.54 1.49
C GLU A 7 -0.04 -21.56 2.60
N ASP A 8 0.10 -21.16 3.87
CA ASP A 8 -0.21 -21.99 5.05
C ASP A 8 -1.71 -22.23 5.26
N GLY A 9 -2.57 -21.62 4.43
CA GLY A 9 -4.02 -21.69 4.53
C GLY A 9 -4.64 -20.63 5.44
N SER A 10 -3.84 -19.73 6.01
CA SER A 10 -4.34 -18.58 6.78
C SER A 10 -5.10 -17.63 5.86
N ILE A 11 -6.31 -17.25 6.27
CA ILE A 11 -7.17 -16.34 5.53
C ILE A 11 -7.46 -15.15 6.40
N TYR A 12 -7.24 -13.98 5.83
CA TYR A 12 -7.53 -12.73 6.48
C TYR A 12 -8.48 -11.88 5.64
N ALA A 13 -9.53 -11.34 6.26
CA ALA A 13 -10.50 -10.47 5.61
C ALA A 13 -10.12 -8.99 5.78
N GLY A 14 -10.52 -8.15 4.83
CA GLY A 14 -10.22 -6.72 4.85
C GLY A 14 -11.08 -5.88 3.93
N GLU A 15 -10.93 -4.56 4.02
CA GLU A 15 -11.57 -3.59 3.11
C GLU A 15 -10.58 -3.14 2.03
N GLY A 16 -10.97 -3.22 0.75
CA GLY A 16 -10.16 -2.68 -0.34
C GLY A 16 -10.36 -1.17 -0.47
N PHE A 17 -9.30 -0.43 -0.76
CA PHE A 17 -9.37 1.03 -0.91
C PHE A 17 -8.65 1.61 -2.14
N GLY A 18 -7.97 0.79 -2.94
CA GLY A 18 -7.51 1.18 -4.28
C GLY A 18 -7.94 0.16 -5.34
N ALA A 19 -7.08 -0.22 -6.28
CA ALA A 19 -7.51 -0.85 -7.53
C ALA A 19 -8.21 -2.20 -7.30
N ASP A 20 -9.29 -2.46 -8.05
CA ASP A 20 -10.09 -3.69 -7.94
C ASP A 20 -9.51 -4.82 -8.78
N ARG A 21 -8.40 -5.38 -8.28
CA ARG A 21 -7.62 -6.40 -8.97
C ARG A 21 -7.14 -7.49 -8.03
N GLU A 22 -7.14 -8.72 -8.52
CA GLU A 22 -6.50 -9.85 -7.84
C GLU A 22 -5.01 -9.92 -8.19
N THR A 23 -4.20 -10.26 -7.20
CA THR A 23 -2.74 -10.33 -7.34
C THR A 23 -2.19 -11.48 -6.49
N THR A 24 -0.99 -11.93 -6.85
CA THR A 24 -0.23 -12.92 -6.11
C THR A 24 1.22 -12.47 -6.06
N GLY A 25 1.86 -12.62 -4.90
CA GLY A 25 3.25 -12.25 -4.70
C GLY A 25 3.75 -12.71 -3.34
N GLU A 26 5.04 -12.55 -3.11
CA GLU A 26 5.63 -12.79 -1.79
C GLU A 26 5.15 -11.72 -0.80
N VAL A 27 4.64 -12.15 0.35
CA VAL A 27 4.21 -11.24 1.42
C VAL A 27 5.41 -10.90 2.30
N VAL A 28 5.76 -9.62 2.34
CA VAL A 28 6.86 -9.09 3.18
C VAL A 28 6.33 -7.98 4.07
N PHE A 29 6.98 -7.73 5.21
CA PHE A 29 6.59 -6.65 6.11
C PHE A 29 7.73 -5.64 6.30
N THR A 30 7.36 -4.38 6.55
CA THR A 30 8.31 -3.32 6.89
C THR A 30 7.98 -2.67 8.23
N THR A 31 9.04 -2.31 8.95
CA THR A 31 9.00 -1.57 10.23
C THR A 31 9.19 -0.06 10.04
N GLY A 32 9.25 0.40 8.78
CA GLY A 32 9.27 1.82 8.47
C GLY A 32 8.00 2.51 9.00
N MET A 33 8.17 3.42 9.95
CA MET A 33 7.08 4.22 10.49
C MET A 33 6.72 5.42 9.59
N THR A 34 7.61 5.76 8.65
CA THR A 34 7.47 6.85 7.69
C THR A 34 8.00 6.38 6.34
N GLY A 35 7.78 7.17 5.29
CA GLY A 35 8.32 6.88 3.96
C GLY A 35 7.51 5.81 3.22
N TYR A 36 6.19 5.76 3.42
CA TYR A 36 5.36 4.74 2.79
C TYR A 36 5.33 4.88 1.27
N GLN A 37 5.43 6.10 0.75
CA GLN A 37 5.42 6.34 -0.69
C GLN A 37 6.72 5.84 -1.32
N GLU A 38 7.85 6.17 -0.70
CA GLU A 38 9.18 5.72 -1.07
C GLU A 38 9.19 4.19 -1.08
N ALA A 39 8.70 3.54 -0.02
CA ALA A 39 8.60 2.09 0.06
C ALA A 39 7.70 1.47 -1.03
N ILE A 40 6.55 2.08 -1.35
CA ILE A 40 5.65 1.61 -2.41
C ILE A 40 6.29 1.75 -3.80
N THR A 41 7.10 2.79 -3.99
CA THR A 41 7.73 3.12 -5.28
C THR A 41 9.12 2.51 -5.47
N ASP A 42 9.72 1.92 -4.43
CA ASP A 42 11.03 1.27 -4.48
C ASP A 42 10.96 -0.03 -5.31
N GLN A 43 11.93 -0.18 -6.23
CA GLN A 43 12.06 -1.37 -7.08
C GLN A 43 12.48 -2.62 -6.30
N SER A 44 13.02 -2.45 -5.08
CA SER A 44 13.39 -3.56 -4.20
C SER A 44 12.19 -4.39 -3.76
N TYR A 45 10.99 -3.79 -3.74
CA TYR A 45 9.72 -4.47 -3.45
C TYR A 45 8.97 -4.93 -4.72
N ALA A 46 9.64 -4.96 -5.87
CA ALA A 46 9.04 -5.46 -7.10
C ALA A 46 8.55 -6.90 -6.92
N ASP A 47 7.36 -7.20 -7.46
CA ASP A 47 6.73 -8.51 -7.37
C ASP A 47 6.35 -8.98 -5.95
N GLN A 48 6.41 -8.09 -4.95
CA GLN A 48 6.05 -8.37 -3.55
C GLN A 48 4.77 -7.65 -3.11
N ILE A 49 4.12 -8.19 -2.08
CA ILE A 49 3.00 -7.55 -1.37
C ILE A 49 3.55 -7.03 -0.05
N LEU A 50 3.52 -5.70 0.15
CA LEU A 50 4.12 -5.07 1.31
C LEU A 50 3.08 -4.86 2.43
N VAL A 51 3.40 -5.35 3.61
CA VAL A 51 2.64 -5.15 4.85
C VAL A 51 3.32 -4.07 5.68
N PHE A 52 2.61 -2.97 5.93
CA PHE A 52 3.06 -1.93 6.83
C PHE A 52 2.69 -2.26 8.27
N THR A 53 3.68 -2.24 9.16
CA THR A 53 3.45 -2.39 10.61
C THR A 53 2.99 -1.10 11.27
N ASN A 54 3.21 0.06 10.64
CA ASN A 54 2.64 1.33 11.12
C ASN A 54 1.12 1.30 10.91
N PRO A 55 0.32 1.52 11.97
CA PRO A 55 -1.13 1.38 11.89
C PRO A 55 -1.79 2.41 10.97
N LEU A 56 -1.20 3.59 10.78
CA LEU A 56 -1.77 4.64 9.94
C LEU A 56 -0.86 4.99 8.77
N ILE A 57 -1.32 4.71 7.56
CA ILE A 57 -0.62 5.03 6.31
C ILE A 57 -1.43 6.06 5.51
N GLY A 58 -0.76 6.88 4.70
CA GLY A 58 -1.43 7.87 3.84
C GLY A 58 -1.64 9.23 4.48
N ASN A 59 -1.21 9.45 5.73
CA ASN A 59 -1.46 10.66 6.51
C ASN A 59 -0.86 11.96 5.93
N TYR A 60 0.17 11.86 5.08
CA TYR A 60 0.75 13.02 4.39
C TYR A 60 0.47 13.06 2.89
N GLY A 61 -0.44 12.21 2.40
CA GLY A 61 -0.78 12.11 0.98
C GLY A 61 0.38 11.62 0.12
N ILE A 62 0.36 11.99 -1.16
CA ILE A 62 1.36 11.59 -2.15
C ILE A 62 1.91 12.83 -2.85
N THR A 63 3.22 12.84 -3.11
CA THR A 63 3.94 13.94 -3.77
C THR A 63 4.96 13.44 -4.77
N LEU A 64 5.13 14.09 -5.90
CA LEU A 64 6.09 13.67 -6.94
C LEU A 64 7.55 13.64 -6.48
N ALA A 65 7.89 14.39 -5.43
CA ALA A 65 9.26 14.48 -4.92
C ALA A 65 9.73 13.23 -4.18
N ASP A 66 8.80 12.40 -3.69
CA ASP A 66 9.07 11.26 -2.82
C ASP A 66 8.91 9.93 -3.61
N TYR A 67 9.08 9.96 -4.94
CA TYR A 67 9.13 8.76 -5.79
C TYR A 67 10.57 8.24 -5.87
N GLU A 68 10.78 6.97 -5.50
CA GLU A 68 12.06 6.26 -5.70
C GLU A 68 12.16 5.65 -7.11
N SER A 69 11.02 5.40 -7.75
CA SER A 69 10.97 4.94 -9.15
C SER A 69 9.77 5.50 -9.89
N LEU A 70 9.95 5.74 -11.19
CA LEU A 70 8.87 6.20 -12.09
C LEU A 70 7.81 5.11 -12.35
N GLU A 71 8.21 3.84 -12.23
CA GLU A 71 7.35 2.69 -12.48
C GLU A 71 7.39 1.74 -11.26
N PRO A 72 6.53 1.96 -10.26
CA PRO A 72 6.37 1.04 -9.13
C PRO A 72 5.89 -0.32 -9.62
N LYS A 73 6.55 -1.39 -9.18
CA LYS A 73 6.24 -2.79 -9.57
C LYS A 73 5.77 -3.66 -8.40
N ILE A 74 5.42 -3.02 -7.29
CA ILE A 74 4.83 -3.69 -6.15
C ILE A 74 3.50 -4.35 -6.53
N LYS A 75 3.21 -5.52 -5.95
CA LYS A 75 2.00 -6.30 -6.25
C LYS A 75 0.80 -5.91 -5.42
N GLY A 76 1.03 -5.33 -4.25
CA GLY A 76 -0.04 -4.83 -3.41
C GLY A 76 0.45 -4.28 -2.09
N VAL A 77 -0.45 -3.59 -1.40
CA VAL A 77 -0.18 -2.96 -0.10
C VAL A 77 -1.21 -3.38 0.93
N ILE A 78 -0.73 -3.76 2.11
CA ILE A 78 -1.54 -4.11 3.27
C ILE A 78 -1.18 -3.17 4.42
N CYS A 79 -2.19 -2.62 5.07
CA CYS A 79 -2.02 -1.77 6.25
C CYS A 79 -3.25 -1.85 7.15
N HIS A 80 -3.12 -1.38 8.38
CA HIS A 80 -4.22 -1.41 9.33
C HIS A 80 -5.28 -0.35 9.02
N GLN A 81 -4.85 0.90 8.89
CA GLN A 81 -5.71 2.04 8.61
C GLN A 81 -5.08 2.94 7.53
N VAL A 82 -5.93 3.45 6.64
CA VAL A 82 -5.56 4.48 5.67
C VAL A 82 -6.24 5.79 6.01
N ASP A 83 -5.44 6.85 6.06
CA ASP A 83 -5.97 8.20 6.13
C ASP A 83 -6.60 8.60 4.79
N ARG A 84 -7.91 8.82 4.81
CA ARG A 84 -8.68 9.27 3.64
C ARG A 84 -8.67 10.79 3.48
N HIS A 85 -8.26 11.52 4.51
CA HIS A 85 -8.23 12.98 4.56
C HIS A 85 -6.85 13.49 5.02
N PRO A 86 -5.77 13.18 4.27
CA PRO A 86 -4.47 13.71 4.60
C PRO A 86 -4.47 15.24 4.55
N ASP A 87 -3.70 15.84 5.45
CA ASP A 87 -3.49 17.28 5.51
C ASP A 87 -1.98 17.55 5.55
N ASN A 88 -1.40 17.71 4.36
CA ASN A 88 -0.01 18.10 4.21
C ASN A 88 0.11 19.12 3.07
N TRP A 89 0.79 20.24 3.32
CA TRP A 89 0.99 21.31 2.34
C TRP A 89 1.66 20.86 1.03
N ARG A 90 2.39 19.73 1.02
CA ARG A 90 3.03 19.15 -0.17
C ARG A 90 2.16 18.14 -0.93
N MET A 91 1.00 17.74 -0.39
CA MET A 91 0.21 16.68 -1.00
C MET A 91 -0.36 17.10 -2.35
N GLN A 92 -0.34 16.18 -3.31
CA GLN A 92 -0.95 16.37 -4.64
C GLN A 92 -2.13 15.42 -4.84
N THR A 93 -2.07 14.23 -4.24
CA THR A 93 -3.15 13.25 -4.27
C THR A 93 -3.18 12.45 -2.98
N THR A 94 -4.22 11.63 -2.80
CA THR A 94 -4.35 10.71 -1.66
C THR A 94 -3.78 9.35 -2.02
N LEU A 95 -3.36 8.58 -1.01
CA LEU A 95 -2.86 7.23 -1.20
C LEU A 95 -3.85 6.30 -1.95
N PRO A 96 -5.16 6.25 -1.59
CA PRO A 96 -6.16 5.49 -2.35
C PRO A 96 -6.16 5.80 -3.85
N LYS A 97 -6.18 7.10 -4.20
CA LYS A 97 -6.20 7.54 -5.59
C LYS A 97 -4.91 7.18 -6.30
N PHE A 98 -3.76 7.41 -5.66
CA PHE A 98 -2.46 7.09 -6.24
C PHE A 98 -2.37 5.61 -6.63
N LEU A 99 -2.81 4.72 -5.74
CA LEU A 99 -2.80 3.29 -5.97
C LEU A 99 -3.80 2.84 -7.04
N GLU A 100 -4.99 3.42 -7.05
CA GLU A 100 -5.98 3.23 -8.13
C GLU A 100 -5.42 3.64 -9.51
N HIS A 101 -4.68 4.75 -9.59
CA HIS A 101 -4.06 5.19 -10.85
C HIS A 101 -2.94 4.28 -11.34
N LEU A 102 -2.26 3.58 -10.41
CA LEU A 102 -1.20 2.64 -10.73
C LEU A 102 -1.71 1.20 -10.98
N ASP A 103 -3.02 0.97 -10.85
CA ASP A 103 -3.62 -0.36 -10.92
C ASP A 103 -2.99 -1.36 -9.92
N ILE A 104 -2.61 -0.85 -8.74
CA ILE A 104 -2.08 -1.63 -7.63
C ILE A 104 -3.26 -1.98 -6.71
N PRO A 105 -3.40 -3.24 -6.25
CA PRO A 105 -4.43 -3.63 -5.31
C PRO A 105 -4.00 -3.55 -3.84
N GLU A 106 -4.95 -3.16 -2.99
CA GLU A 106 -4.72 -2.93 -1.57
C GLU A 106 -5.70 -3.67 -0.68
N LYS A 107 -5.32 -3.78 0.59
CA LYS A 107 -6.18 -4.28 1.66
C LYS A 107 -5.94 -3.53 2.99
N LEU A 108 -7.03 -3.10 3.61
CA LEU A 108 -7.09 -2.69 5.02
C LEU A 108 -7.29 -3.93 5.87
N GLU A 109 -6.55 -4.05 6.96
CA GLU A 109 -6.64 -5.20 7.85
C GLU A 109 -6.48 -4.83 9.33
N ASP A 110 -7.52 -5.07 10.12
CA ASP A 110 -7.51 -4.88 11.58
C ASP A 110 -6.69 -5.97 12.32
N ILE A 111 -5.42 -6.20 11.94
CA ILE A 111 -4.48 -7.01 12.74
C ILE A 111 -3.70 -6.13 13.71
#